data_AF-A0A4P2VR68-F1
#
_entry.id   AF-A0A4P2VR68-F1
#
_cell.length_a   1.000
_cell.length_b   1.000
_cell.length_c   1.000
_cell.angle_alpha   90.00
_cell.angle_beta   90.00
_cell.angle_gamma   90.00
#
_symmetry.space_group_name_H-M   'P 1'
#
loop_
_entity.id
_entity.type
_entity.pdbx_description
1 polymer ?
#
loop_
_entity_poly.entity_id
_entity_poly.type
_entity_poly.pdbx_seq_one_letter_code
_entity_poly.pdbx_strand_id
1 'polypeptide(L)' 'MWFPDISIKKWLKIYPLLKNSYPKTCTCGEIRNEAVPFVSDNWVGLKYSRCKCGKLSSRVSILRTEEQRKEFRTMLLNL' A
#
# COMPACT_ATOMS: atom_id res chain seq x y z
N MET A 1 6.22 -5.79 9.60
CA MET A 1 5.39 -5.29 8.47
C MET A 1 4.01 -5.05 9.05
N TRP A 2 3.62 -3.77 9.21
CA TRP A 2 2.36 -3.42 9.85
C TRP A 2 1.23 -3.54 8.82
N PHE A 3 0.17 -4.25 9.19
CA PHE A 3 -1.00 -4.53 8.36
C PHE A 3 -2.20 -3.82 9.00
N PRO A 4 -2.37 -2.50 8.81
CA PRO A 4 -3.55 -1.87 9.34
C PRO A 4 -4.76 -2.33 8.52
N ASP A 5 -5.84 -2.73 9.21
CA ASP A 5 -7.20 -2.90 8.67
C ASP A 5 -7.80 -1.55 8.23
N ILE A 6 -7.04 -0.79 7.45
CA ILE A 6 -7.45 0.48 6.88
C ILE A 6 -8.04 0.21 5.50
N SER A 7 -9.25 0.73 5.26
CA SER A 7 -9.87 0.65 3.95
C SER A 7 -8.99 1.30 2.88
N ILE A 8 -8.98 0.70 1.68
CA ILE A 8 -8.20 1.18 0.54
C ILE A 8 -8.47 2.66 0.21
N LYS A 9 -9.73 3.11 0.35
CA LYS A 9 -10.13 4.49 0.11
C LYS A 9 -9.44 5.46 1.09
N LYS A 10 -9.32 5.07 2.35
CA LYS A 10 -8.62 5.87 3.37
C LYS A 10 -7.10 5.85 3.11
N TRP A 11 -6.54 4.72 2.70
CA TRP A 11 -5.12 4.63 2.33
C TRP A 11 -4.74 5.50 1.14
N LEU A 12 -5.56 5.50 0.09
CA LEU A 12 -5.36 6.34 -1.10
C LEU A 12 -5.51 7.85 -0.81
N LYS A 13 -6.21 8.23 0.25
CA LYS A 13 -6.23 9.63 0.72
C LYS A 13 -4.93 10.01 1.41
N ILE A 14 -4.34 9.10 2.18
CA ILE A 14 -3.06 9.33 2.89
C ILE A 14 -1.91 9.36 1.87
N TYR A 15 -1.93 8.47 0.88
CA TYR A 15 -0.88 8.34 -0.13
C TYR A 15 -1.45 8.56 -1.53
N PRO A 16 -1.73 9.80 -1.94
CA PRO A 16 -2.38 10.11 -3.22
C PRO A 16 -1.55 9.68 -4.43
N LEU A 17 -0.23 9.62 -4.29
CA LEU A 17 0.67 9.12 -5.34
C LEU A 17 0.38 7.66 -5.71
N LEU A 18 -0.09 6.84 -4.76
CA LEU A 18 -0.50 5.47 -5.04
C LEU A 18 -1.72 5.41 -5.96
N LYS A 19 -2.55 6.46 -6.05
CA LYS A 19 -3.74 6.49 -6.92
C LYS A 19 -3.39 6.36 -8.40
N ASN A 20 -2.23 6.86 -8.80
CA ASN A 20 -1.77 6.79 -10.20
C ASN A 20 -1.19 5.41 -10.54
N SER A 21 -0.61 4.74 -9.56
CA SER A 21 -0.04 3.40 -9.71
C SER A 21 -1.01 2.28 -9.32
N TYR A 22 -2.12 2.62 -8.66
CA TYR A 22 -3.17 1.70 -8.27
C TYR A 22 -3.92 1.23 -9.53
N PRO A 23 -3.87 -0.06 -9.86
CA PRO A 23 -4.69 -0.62 -10.93
C PRO A 23 -6.17 -0.39 -10.62
N LYS A 24 -6.85 0.41 -11.45
CA LYS A 24 -8.30 0.64 -11.35
C LYS A 24 -9.11 -0.64 -11.60
N THR A 25 -8.50 -1.63 -12.27
CA THR A 25 -9.07 -2.93 -12.59
C THR A 25 -8.13 -4.04 -12.14
N CYS A 26 -8.60 -4.92 -11.26
CA CYS A 26 -7.93 -6.14 -10.83
C CYS A 26 -8.91 -7.29 -10.91
N THR A 27 -8.45 -8.45 -11.39
CA THR A 27 -9.22 -9.68 -11.38
C THR A 27 -8.69 -10.57 -10.25
N CYS A 28 -9.48 -10.75 -9.20
CA CYS A 28 -9.07 -11.40 -7.96
C CYS A 28 -9.91 -12.64 -7.68
N GLY A 29 -9.77 -13.71 -8.47
CA GLY A 29 -10.51 -14.97 -8.25
C GLY A 29 -12.01 -14.77 -7.91
N GLU A 30 -12.54 -15.60 -7.00
CA GLU A 30 -13.94 -15.53 -6.52
C GLU A 30 -14.12 -14.71 -5.23
N ILE A 31 -13.05 -14.16 -4.66
CA ILE A 31 -13.07 -13.58 -3.29
C ILE A 31 -12.61 -12.13 -3.31
N ARG A 32 -13.33 -11.31 -2.52
CA ARG A 32 -13.18 -9.87 -2.29
C ARG A 32 -11.76 -9.32 -2.53
N ASN A 33 -11.70 -8.25 -3.32
CA ASN A 33 -10.54 -7.43 -3.64
C ASN A 33 -9.82 -6.88 -2.38
N GLU A 34 -9.05 -7.70 -1.68
CA GLU A 34 -8.28 -7.27 -0.51
C GLU A 34 -6.88 -6.83 -0.94
N ALA A 35 -6.81 -5.56 -1.35
CA ALA A 35 -5.55 -4.84 -1.37
C ALA A 35 -5.13 -4.58 0.08
N VAL A 36 -4.05 -5.23 0.50
CA VAL A 36 -3.50 -5.12 1.84
C VAL A 36 -2.47 -3.97 1.85
N PRO A 37 -2.71 -2.87 2.58
CA PRO A 37 -1.73 -1.82 2.72
C PRO A 37 -0.52 -2.31 3.52
N PHE A 38 0.65 -1.81 3.16
CA PHE A 38 1.87 -2.06 3.93
C PHE A 38 2.75 -0.82 4.01
N VAL A 39 3.46 -0.71 5.12
CA VAL A 39 4.50 0.29 5.35
C VAL A 39 5.79 -0.43 5.72
N SER A 40 6.90 -0.05 5.10
CA SER A 40 8.27 -0.47 5.40
C SER A 40 9.17 0.75 5.54
N ASP A 41 10.42 0.54 5.94
CA ASP A 41 11.33 1.64 6.27
C ASP A 41 11.70 2.54 5.08
N ASN A 42 11.53 2.07 3.85
CA ASN A 42 11.78 2.88 2.65
C ASN A 42 10.55 3.02 1.75
N TRP A 43 9.55 2.15 1.93
CA TRP A 43 8.46 2.01 0.97
C TRP A 43 7.11 2.03 1.65
N VAL A 44 6.14 2.65 0.98
CA VAL A 44 4.73 2.48 1.30
C VAL A 44 4.01 1.96 0.08
N GLY A 45 3.09 1.02 0.27
CA GLY A 45 2.47 0.38 -0.86
C GLY A 45 1.23 -0.43 -0.53
N LEU A 46 0.77 -1.12 -1.57
CA LEU A 46 -0.38 -2.00 -1.59
C LEU A 46 0.08 -3.36 -2.13
N LYS A 47 -0.31 -4.42 -1.43
CA LYS A 47 -0.09 -5.80 -1.84
C LYS A 47 -1.44 -6.43 -2.12
N TYR A 48 -1.60 -7.04 -3.28
CA TYR A 48 -2.85 -7.69 -3.67
C TYR A 48 -2.70 -9.19 -3.47
N SER A 49 -3.56 -9.78 -2.64
CA SER A 49 -3.59 -11.23 -2.45
C SER A 49 -4.37 -11.88 -3.59
N ARG A 50 -3.78 -12.85 -4.29
CA ARG A 50 -4.45 -13.67 -5.32
C ARG A 50 -5.10 -12.88 -6.47
N CYS A 51 -4.64 -11.65 -6.73
CA CYS A 51 -5.13 -10.79 -7.81
C CYS A 51 -4.18 -10.74 -9.01
N LYS A 52 -4.76 -10.73 -10.21
CA LYS A 52 -4.09 -10.33 -11.45
C LYS A 52 -4.50 -8.90 -11.80
N CYS A 53 -3.57 -7.97 -11.70
CA CYS A 53 -3.80 -6.55 -11.96
C CYS A 53 -3.03 -6.10 -13.21
N GLY A 54 -3.46 -6.58 -14.39
CA GLY A 54 -2.84 -6.23 -15.67
C GLY A 54 -1.33 -6.52 -15.73
N LYS A 55 -0.55 -5.58 -16.29
CA LYS A 55 0.93 -5.66 -16.36
C LYS A 55 1.63 -5.26 -15.05
N LEU A 56 0.89 -4.79 -14.05
CA LEU A 56 1.46 -4.37 -12.78
C LEU A 56 1.70 -5.60 -11.92
N SER A 57 2.82 -5.59 -11.19
CA SER A 57 3.11 -6.65 -10.24
C SER A 57 2.02 -6.72 -9.16
N SER A 58 1.93 -7.82 -8.43
CA SER A 58 1.03 -7.98 -7.27
C SER A 58 1.33 -7.00 -6.11
N ARG A 59 2.27 -6.07 -6.32
CA ARG A 59 2.67 -5.02 -5.41
C ARG A 59 2.78 -3.70 -6.16
N VAL A 60 2.30 -2.65 -5.52
CA VAL A 60 2.50 -1.27 -5.95
C VAL A 60 3.08 -0.52 -4.77
N SER A 61 4.22 0.13 -4.95
CA SER A 61 4.88 0.87 -3.87
C SER A 61 5.55 2.13 -4.37
N ILE A 62 5.58 3.14 -3.52
CA ILE A 62 6.31 4.39 -3.72
C ILE A 62 7.41 4.50 -2.65
N LEU A 63 8.53 5.09 -3.05
CA LEU A 63 9.61 5.43 -2.12
C LEU A 63 9.11 6.56 -1.21
N ARG A 64 9.41 6.46 0.08
CA ARG A 64 9.08 7.51 1.05
C ARG A 64 10.10 8.64 1.00
N THR A 65 9.64 9.86 1.25
CA THR A 65 10.55 11.01 1.42
C THR A 65 11.37 10.87 2.70
N GLU A 66 12.43 11.67 2.84
CA GLU A 66 13.20 11.73 4.09
C GLU A 66 12.31 12.09 5.29
N GLU A 67 11.37 13.05 5.15
CA GLU A 67 10.46 13.39 6.27
C GLU A 67 9.56 12.20 6.64
N GLN A 68 8.95 11.53 5.66
CA GLN A 68 8.08 10.38 5.90
C GLN A 68 8.84 9.19 6.52
N ARG A 69 10.11 9.02 6.17
CA ARG A 69 10.98 8.01 6.80
C ARG A 69 11.28 8.37 8.25
N LYS A 70 11.58 9.63 8.54
CA LYS A 70 11.81 10.12 9.90
C LYS A 70 10.56 9.93 10.77
N GLU A 71 9.39 10.37 10.30
CA GLU A 71 8.12 10.20 11.03
C GLU A 71 7.82 8.75 11.36
N PHE A 72 7.99 7.83 10.40
CA PHE A 72 7.77 6.41 10.64
C PHE A 72 8.75 5.80 11.64
N ARG A 73 10.03 6.19 11.58
CA ARG A 73 11.03 5.72 12.55
C ARG A 73 10.71 6.23 13.94
N THR A 74 10.27 7.49 14.07
CA THR A 74 9.79 8.05 15.33
C THR A 74 8.56 7.29 15.86
N MET A 75 7.61 6.91 14.99
CA MET A 75 6.48 6.07 15.39
C MET A 75 6.92 4.68 15.86
N LEU A 76 7.90 4.05 15.20
CA LEU A 76 8.41 2.73 15.59
C LEU A 76 9.17 2.75 16.92
N LEU A 77 9.84 3.85 17.24
CA LEU A 77 10.59 4.01 18.50
C LEU A 77 9.69 4.33 19.71
N ASN A 78 8.45 4.75 19.46
CA ASN A 78 7.45 5.08 20.49
C ASN A 78 6.44 3.93 20.73
N LEU A 79 6.67 2.75 20.15
CA LEU A 79 5.89 1.52 20.31
C LEU A 79 6.69 0.51 21.14
#